data_AF-A0A4P9XHL9-F1
#
_entry.id   AF-A0A4P9XHL9-F1
#
_cell.length_a   1.000
_cell.length_b   1.000
_cell.length_c   1.000
_cell.angle_alpha   90.00
_cell.angle_beta   90.00
_cell.angle_gamma   90.00
#
_symmetry.space_group_name_H-M   'P 1'
#
loop_
_entity.id
_entity.type
_entity.pdbx_description
1 polymer ?
#
loop_
_entity_poly.entity_id
_entity_poly.type
_entity_poly.pdbx_seq_one_letter_code
_entity_poly.pdbx_strand_id
1 'polypeptide(L)'
;MAFLLSAWVPSSNASKPDYTHPWIDPSGELSVGEFVLAHAGDVSLGRQKFRALGIQLLLCVVIFSLFAQCTIRAGVLLTYSHGRSISVWCCCIQALTGCITALVFLAGSLPNGPSCRVDVWTATIGLTVSSLCIHVVLLEKAYVVCNRDRRLLVIAVLLLLPSVALIYSGIWISYAQVDEQGFCLKIYAPMHPWIKFWLDASVNMVFSSIFLSVILQQYRQFGTRAWGRLSRDGILIMLGIILSNTLAALGASLHLLGPLSQWLYLVDWAVTSILLIHQLAYMRATLRKRAKAELPKHSQPAINRDRQRLPS
;
A
#
# COMPACT_ATOMS: atom_id res chain seq x y z
N MET A 1 -17.75 -22.59 -11.09
CA MET A 1 -16.28 -22.53 -10.91
C MET A 1 -15.49 -23.15 -12.07
N ALA A 2 -15.95 -24.25 -12.69
CA ALA A 2 -15.31 -24.84 -13.88
C ALA A 2 -15.41 -23.98 -15.17
N PHE A 3 -16.44 -23.12 -15.31
CA PHE A 3 -16.64 -22.27 -16.49
C PHE A 3 -15.75 -21.01 -16.56
N LEU A 4 -15.04 -20.66 -15.48
CA LEU A 4 -14.11 -19.52 -15.48
C LEU A 4 -12.67 -19.91 -15.84
N LEU A 5 -12.36 -21.21 -15.89
CA LEU A 5 -11.03 -21.70 -16.27
C LEU A 5 -10.89 -21.92 -17.79
N SER A 6 -12.00 -22.08 -18.53
CA SER A 6 -11.97 -22.36 -19.98
C SER A 6 -11.85 -21.11 -20.87
N ALA A 7 -12.03 -19.90 -20.31
CA ALA A 7 -11.95 -18.66 -21.08
C ALA A 7 -10.53 -18.08 -21.21
N TRP A 8 -9.53 -18.72 -20.60
CA TRP A 8 -8.14 -18.23 -20.60
C TRP A 8 -7.17 -19.33 -21.04
N VAL A 9 -7.43 -19.92 -22.20
CA VAL A 9 -6.37 -20.55 -22.99
C VAL A 9 -5.87 -19.45 -23.94
N PRO A 10 -4.72 -18.81 -23.67
CA PRO A 10 -4.15 -17.88 -24.62
C PRO A 10 -3.93 -18.61 -25.95
N SER A 11 -4.55 -18.09 -27.02
CA SER A 11 -4.37 -18.55 -28.40
C SER A 11 -2.89 -18.47 -28.74
N SER A 12 -2.18 -19.59 -28.59
CA SER A 12 -0.72 -19.70 -28.57
C SER A 12 -0.12 -20.06 -29.93
N ASN A 13 -0.77 -19.65 -31.03
CA ASN A 13 -0.23 -19.87 -32.37
C ASN A 13 0.85 -18.85 -32.78
N ALA A 14 1.22 -17.91 -31.91
CA ALA A 14 2.46 -17.15 -32.09
C ALA A 14 3.63 -18.06 -31.71
N SER A 15 4.37 -18.53 -32.72
CA SER A 15 5.63 -19.26 -32.59
C SER A 15 6.50 -18.62 -31.51
N LYS A 16 6.56 -19.24 -30.32
CA LYS A 16 7.43 -18.78 -29.24
C LYS A 16 8.86 -18.77 -29.79
N PRO A 17 9.53 -17.62 -29.83
CA PRO A 17 10.92 -17.57 -30.25
C PRO A 17 11.73 -18.47 -29.31
N ASP A 18 12.71 -19.17 -29.88
CA ASP A 18 13.59 -20.12 -29.20
C ASP A 18 14.55 -19.33 -28.30
N TYR A 19 14.02 -18.77 -27.20
CA TYR A 19 14.79 -17.98 -26.26
C TYR A 19 15.60 -18.92 -25.36
N THR A 20 16.92 -18.88 -25.53
CA THR A 20 17.93 -19.68 -24.82
C THR A 20 18.01 -19.43 -23.31
N HIS A 21 17.21 -18.51 -22.75
CA HIS A 21 16.98 -18.39 -21.31
C HIS A 21 15.49 -18.15 -21.00
N PRO A 22 14.81 -19.04 -20.24
CA PRO A 22 13.37 -18.94 -19.98
C PRO A 22 12.96 -17.77 -19.06
N TRP A 23 13.89 -16.91 -18.65
CA TRP A 23 13.68 -15.89 -17.61
C TRP A 23 13.88 -14.45 -18.10
N ILE A 24 14.35 -14.23 -19.33
CA ILE A 24 14.64 -12.89 -19.87
C ILE A 24 13.88 -12.69 -21.18
N ASP A 25 12.83 -11.86 -21.13
CA ASP A 25 12.14 -11.39 -22.33
C ASP A 25 12.85 -10.11 -22.84
N PRO A 26 13.31 -10.06 -24.10
CA PRO A 26 13.97 -8.87 -24.64
C PRO A 26 13.13 -7.59 -24.53
N SER A 27 11.80 -7.70 -24.57
CA SER A 27 10.90 -6.55 -24.39
C SER A 27 10.98 -5.95 -22.98
N GLY A 28 11.31 -6.76 -21.97
CA GLY A 28 11.49 -6.31 -20.59
C GLY A 28 12.70 -5.40 -20.38
N GLU A 29 13.67 -5.42 -21.30
CA GLU A 29 14.84 -4.55 -21.28
C GLU A 29 14.59 -3.18 -21.89
N LEU A 30 13.48 -3.00 -22.61
CA LEU A 30 13.08 -1.71 -23.16
C LEU A 30 12.34 -0.88 -22.11
N SER A 31 12.56 0.43 -22.13
CA SER A 31 11.63 1.35 -21.47
C SER A 31 10.29 1.37 -22.22
N VAL A 32 9.20 1.69 -21.54
CA VAL A 32 7.88 1.79 -22.19
C VAL A 32 7.92 2.87 -23.29
N GLY A 33 8.59 3.99 -23.03
CA GLY A 33 8.77 5.07 -24.01
C GLY A 33 9.45 4.60 -25.30
N GLU A 34 10.54 3.85 -25.20
CA GLU A 34 11.25 3.26 -26.35
C GLU A 34 10.39 2.26 -27.10
N PHE A 35 9.65 1.39 -26.39
CA PHE A 35 8.77 0.42 -27.02
C PHE A 35 7.66 1.09 -27.85
N VAL A 36 7.10 2.19 -27.36
CA VAL A 36 6.11 2.98 -28.12
C VAL A 36 6.75 3.61 -29.35
N LEU A 37 7.93 4.21 -29.21
CA LEU A 37 8.66 4.85 -30.32
C LEU A 37 9.09 3.85 -31.41
N ALA A 38 9.50 2.64 -31.03
CA ALA A 38 9.87 1.58 -31.97
C ALA A 38 8.72 1.19 -32.92
N HIS A 39 7.47 1.45 -32.53
CA HIS A 39 6.27 1.14 -33.31
C HIS A 39 5.62 2.38 -33.93
N ALA A 40 6.28 3.54 -33.92
CA ALA A 40 5.73 4.77 -34.47
C ALA A 40 5.53 4.75 -36.00
N GLY A 41 6.13 3.78 -36.70
CA GLY A 41 5.97 3.61 -38.15
C GLY A 41 4.56 3.19 -38.59
N ASP A 42 3.78 2.55 -37.72
CA ASP A 42 2.37 2.24 -37.96
C ASP A 42 1.50 3.25 -37.20
N VAL A 43 0.84 4.14 -37.94
CA VAL A 43 0.02 5.24 -37.38
C VAL A 43 -1.13 4.71 -36.51
N SER A 44 -1.71 3.57 -36.86
CA SER A 44 -2.86 3.01 -36.14
C SER A 44 -2.44 2.41 -34.80
N LEU A 45 -1.40 1.57 -34.84
CA LEU A 45 -0.81 0.94 -33.66
C LEU A 45 -0.16 1.98 -32.74
N GLY A 46 0.57 2.94 -33.31
CA GLY A 46 1.18 4.05 -32.58
C GLY A 46 0.15 4.84 -31.79
N ARG A 47 -0.99 5.18 -32.40
CA ARG A 47 -2.08 5.90 -31.70
C ARG A 47 -2.62 5.13 -30.49
N GLN A 48 -2.79 3.81 -30.62
CA GLN A 48 -3.26 2.97 -29.52
C GLN A 48 -2.24 2.96 -28.37
N LYS A 49 -0.95 2.74 -28.68
CA LYS A 49 0.14 2.71 -27.70
C LYS A 49 0.33 4.05 -27.00
N PHE A 50 0.23 5.17 -27.72
CA PHE A 50 0.28 6.52 -27.13
C PHE A 50 -0.89 6.78 -26.17
N ARG A 51 -2.11 6.27 -26.45
CA ARG A 51 -3.24 6.37 -25.52
C ARG A 51 -2.98 5.61 -24.23
N ALA A 52 -2.48 4.37 -24.34
CA ALA A 52 -2.12 3.57 -23.18
C ALA A 52 -1.03 4.25 -22.32
N LEU A 53 0.03 4.76 -22.96
CA LEU A 53 1.08 5.54 -22.31
C LEU A 53 0.52 6.79 -21.62
N GLY A 54 -0.41 7.52 -22.26
CA GLY A 54 -1.08 8.67 -21.66
C GLY A 54 -1.89 8.32 -20.41
N ILE A 55 -2.62 7.20 -20.43
CA ILE A 55 -3.36 6.70 -19.25
C ILE A 55 -2.39 6.30 -18.14
N GLN A 56 -1.31 5.58 -18.47
CA GLN A 56 -0.27 5.19 -17.51
C GLN A 56 0.37 6.42 -16.86
N LEU A 57 0.76 7.42 -17.65
CA LEU A 57 1.32 8.68 -17.16
C LEU A 57 0.37 9.40 -16.21
N LEU A 58 -0.92 9.50 -16.57
CA LEU A 58 -1.93 10.11 -15.73
C LEU A 58 -2.03 9.38 -14.37
N LEU A 59 -2.10 8.05 -14.38
CA LEU A 59 -2.15 7.23 -13.17
C LEU A 59 -0.89 7.42 -12.31
N CYS A 60 0.30 7.42 -12.92
CA CYS A 60 1.56 7.64 -12.22
C CYS A 60 1.64 9.02 -11.58
N VAL A 61 1.20 10.08 -12.26
CA VAL A 61 1.15 11.45 -11.70
C VAL A 61 0.21 11.53 -10.51
N VAL A 62 -0.99 10.93 -10.62
CA VAL A 62 -1.95 10.89 -9.52
C VAL A 62 -1.36 10.14 -8.33
N ILE A 63 -0.83 8.93 -8.53
CA ILE A 63 -0.21 8.12 -7.48
C ILE A 63 0.97 8.85 -6.84
N PHE A 64 1.85 9.47 -7.64
CA PHE A 64 2.97 10.27 -7.14
C PHE A 64 2.48 11.43 -6.25
N SER A 65 1.47 12.18 -6.71
CA SER A 65 0.93 13.30 -5.93
C SER A 65 0.36 12.85 -4.58
N LEU A 66 -0.32 11.70 -4.54
CA LEU A 66 -0.87 11.12 -3.31
C LEU A 66 0.25 10.70 -2.36
N PHE A 67 1.29 10.02 -2.85
CA PHE A 67 2.44 9.62 -2.03
C PHE A 67 3.27 10.81 -1.57
N ALA A 68 3.42 11.85 -2.39
CA ALA A 68 4.12 13.07 -2.00
C ALA A 68 3.39 13.78 -0.86
N GLN A 69 2.07 13.93 -0.96
CA GLN A 69 1.24 14.47 0.13
C GLN A 69 1.34 13.61 1.40
N CYS A 70 1.32 12.29 1.25
CA CYS A 70 1.50 11.35 2.36
C CYS A 70 2.88 11.53 3.03
N THR A 71 3.95 11.62 2.24
CA THR A 71 5.32 11.79 2.72
C THR A 71 5.47 13.10 3.48
N ILE A 72 4.95 14.20 2.95
CA ILE A 72 4.98 15.52 3.61
C ILE A 72 4.22 15.45 4.95
N ARG A 73 3.01 14.88 4.96
CA ARG A 73 2.20 14.75 6.19
C ARG A 73 2.89 13.85 7.22
N ALA A 74 3.46 12.72 6.80
CA ALA A 74 4.21 11.83 7.67
C ALA A 74 5.47 12.51 8.24
N GLY A 75 6.18 13.30 7.42
CA GLY A 75 7.33 14.09 7.84
C GLY A 75 6.96 15.14 8.90
N VAL A 76 5.88 15.89 8.69
CA VAL A 76 5.35 16.84 9.68
C VAL A 76 4.94 16.12 10.97
N LEU A 77 4.31 14.95 10.87
CA LEU A 77 4.01 14.13 12.03
C LEU A 77 5.28 13.70 12.77
N LEU A 78 6.33 13.33 12.05
CA LEU A 78 7.59 12.87 12.63
C LEU A 78 8.25 13.98 13.46
N THR A 79 8.36 15.19 12.90
CA THR A 79 8.96 16.36 13.57
C THR A 79 8.22 16.72 14.86
N TYR A 80 6.89 16.71 14.85
CA TYR A 80 6.10 17.02 16.04
C TYR A 80 6.13 15.95 17.13
N SER A 81 6.49 14.71 16.80
CA SER A 81 6.36 13.56 17.72
C SER A 81 7.64 13.13 18.41
N HIS A 82 8.71 13.92 18.28
CA HIS A 82 10.03 13.58 18.82
C HIS A 82 10.52 12.19 18.36
N GLY A 83 10.07 11.72 17.18
CA GLY A 83 10.59 10.52 16.52
C GLY A 83 10.34 9.15 17.19
N ARG A 84 9.58 9.05 18.28
CA ARG A 84 9.50 7.80 19.08
C ARG A 84 8.45 6.77 18.63
N SER A 85 7.55 7.12 17.71
CA SER A 85 6.48 6.20 17.29
C SER A 85 6.87 5.43 16.03
N ILE A 86 7.01 4.11 16.15
CA ILE A 86 7.35 3.19 15.06
C ILE A 86 6.35 3.31 13.92
N SER A 87 5.05 3.35 14.23
CA SER A 87 3.98 3.56 13.23
C SER A 87 4.23 4.76 12.30
N VAL A 88 4.78 5.87 12.81
CA VAL A 88 5.01 7.08 12.00
C VAL A 88 6.22 6.93 11.10
N TRP A 89 7.27 6.25 11.57
CA TRP A 89 8.39 5.85 10.72
C TRP A 89 7.95 4.91 9.61
N CYS A 90 7.16 3.87 9.94
CA CYS A 90 6.61 2.95 8.94
C CYS A 90 5.78 3.68 7.88
N CYS A 91 4.91 4.61 8.27
CA CYS A 91 4.13 5.40 7.31
C CYS A 91 4.99 6.33 6.46
N CYS A 92 6.06 6.89 7.03
CA CYS A 92 7.01 7.73 6.29
C CYS A 92 7.79 6.90 5.26
N ILE A 93 8.34 5.75 5.67
CA ILE A 93 9.07 4.82 4.79
C ILE A 93 8.14 4.35 3.67
N GLN A 94 6.94 3.87 4.01
CA GLN A 94 5.93 3.42 3.05
C GLN A 94 5.59 4.51 2.02
N ALA A 95 5.36 5.74 2.47
CA ALA A 95 5.02 6.85 1.56
C ALA A 95 6.20 7.26 0.68
N LEU A 96 7.41 7.30 1.24
CA LEU A 96 8.64 7.63 0.50
C LEU A 96 8.94 6.58 -0.57
N THR A 97 8.81 5.29 -0.24
CA THR A 97 8.98 4.19 -1.21
C THR A 97 7.94 4.27 -2.33
N GLY A 98 6.71 4.71 -2.01
CA GLY A 98 5.67 4.99 -3.02
C GLY A 98 6.07 6.14 -3.96
N CYS A 99 6.62 7.24 -3.43
CA CYS A 99 7.16 8.33 -4.24
C CYS A 99 8.26 7.85 -5.19
N ILE A 100 9.23 7.09 -4.67
CA ILE A 100 10.34 6.56 -5.46
C ILE A 100 9.82 5.67 -6.58
N THR A 101 8.90 4.75 -6.27
CA THR A 101 8.31 3.83 -7.26
C THR A 101 7.58 4.61 -8.36
N ALA A 102 6.77 5.62 -7.98
CA ALA A 102 6.05 6.42 -8.95
C ALA A 102 6.97 7.30 -9.81
N LEU A 103 8.07 7.81 -9.25
CA LEU A 103 9.11 8.52 -10.02
C LEU A 103 9.80 7.59 -11.03
N VAL A 104 10.11 6.37 -10.64
CA VAL A 104 10.69 5.36 -11.53
C VAL A 104 9.74 5.05 -12.69
N PHE A 105 8.45 4.85 -12.43
CA PHE A 105 7.46 4.65 -13.51
C PHE A 105 7.27 5.87 -14.43
N LEU A 106 7.33 7.09 -13.86
CA LEU A 106 7.28 8.32 -14.67
C LEU A 106 8.52 8.40 -15.56
N ALA A 107 9.70 8.06 -15.03
CA ALA A 107 10.93 8.01 -15.80
C ALA A 107 10.89 6.90 -16.87
N GLY A 108 10.34 5.72 -16.58
CA GLY A 108 10.23 4.60 -17.54
C GLY A 108 9.26 4.89 -18.70
N SER A 109 8.41 5.91 -18.54
CA SER A 109 7.53 6.43 -19.60
C SER A 109 8.25 7.37 -20.58
N LEU A 110 9.47 7.82 -20.27
CA LEU A 110 10.31 8.65 -21.15
C LEU A 110 11.22 7.77 -22.02
N PRO A 111 11.62 8.24 -23.23
CA PRO A 111 12.65 7.57 -24.00
C PRO A 111 13.98 7.57 -23.25
N ASN A 112 14.73 6.46 -23.29
CA ASN A 112 15.94 6.22 -22.48
C ASN A 112 15.68 6.20 -20.96
N GLY A 113 14.44 5.95 -20.55
CA GLY A 113 14.08 5.74 -19.15
C GLY A 113 14.57 4.40 -18.61
N PRO A 114 14.32 4.10 -17.32
CA PRO A 114 14.46 2.76 -16.77
C PRO A 114 13.73 1.72 -17.61
N SER A 115 14.32 0.52 -17.72
CA SER A 115 13.67 -0.59 -18.42
C SER A 115 12.45 -1.10 -17.64
N CYS A 116 11.52 -1.76 -18.34
CA CYS A 116 10.35 -2.37 -17.71
C CYS A 116 10.74 -3.35 -16.58
N ARG A 117 11.90 -4.03 -16.69
CA ARG A 117 12.44 -4.86 -15.61
C ARG A 117 12.74 -4.05 -14.34
N VAL A 118 13.35 -2.88 -14.46
CA VAL A 118 13.64 -2.00 -13.32
C VAL A 118 12.35 -1.50 -12.68
N ASP A 119 11.36 -1.14 -13.49
CA ASP A 119 10.03 -0.75 -13.02
C ASP A 119 9.40 -1.88 -12.20
N VAL A 120 9.37 -3.09 -12.75
CA VAL A 120 8.84 -4.30 -12.09
C VAL A 120 9.55 -4.60 -10.77
N TRP A 121 10.88 -4.55 -10.75
CA TRP A 121 11.66 -4.79 -9.52
C TRP A 121 11.39 -3.73 -8.47
N THR A 122 11.41 -2.46 -8.86
CA THR A 122 11.13 -1.33 -7.96
C THR A 122 9.74 -1.46 -7.36
N ALA A 123 8.73 -1.76 -8.18
CA ALA A 123 7.37 -1.99 -7.73
C ALA A 123 7.25 -3.17 -6.75
N THR A 124 7.94 -4.27 -7.04
CA THR A 124 7.94 -5.47 -6.20
C THR A 124 8.53 -5.18 -4.82
N ILE A 125 9.71 -4.55 -4.78
CA ILE A 125 10.36 -4.15 -3.52
C ILE A 125 9.46 -3.16 -2.78
N GLY A 126 8.93 -2.16 -3.48
CA GLY A 126 8.11 -1.11 -2.89
C GLY A 126 6.82 -1.62 -2.26
N LEU A 127 6.10 -2.49 -2.98
CA LEU A 127 4.88 -3.14 -2.48
C LEU A 127 5.17 -4.02 -1.26
N THR A 128 6.28 -4.76 -1.24
CA THR A 128 6.61 -5.58 -0.07
C THR A 128 7.03 -4.73 1.13
N VAL A 129 7.87 -3.70 0.93
CA VAL A 129 8.26 -2.78 2.01
C VAL A 129 7.03 -2.10 2.61
N SER A 130 6.10 -1.65 1.76
CA SER A 130 4.82 -1.12 2.18
C SER A 130 4.00 -2.11 2.99
N SER A 131 3.81 -3.34 2.48
CA SER A 131 3.07 -4.39 3.17
C SER A 131 3.65 -4.69 4.55
N LEU A 132 4.98 -4.80 4.67
CA LEU A 132 5.67 -4.96 5.96
C LEU A 132 5.42 -3.77 6.89
N CYS A 133 5.46 -2.53 6.38
CA CYS A 133 5.16 -1.34 7.18
C CYS A 133 3.72 -1.35 7.72
N ILE A 134 2.74 -1.72 6.88
CA ILE A 134 1.33 -1.86 7.27
C ILE A 134 1.21 -2.92 8.36
N HIS A 135 1.80 -4.09 8.17
CA HIS A 135 1.75 -5.18 9.14
C HIS A 135 2.42 -4.82 10.47
N VAL A 136 3.54 -4.09 10.46
CA VAL A 136 4.20 -3.59 11.67
C VAL A 136 3.30 -2.60 12.42
N VAL A 137 2.61 -1.71 11.70
CA VAL A 137 1.66 -0.75 12.32
C VAL A 137 0.48 -1.50 12.97
N LEU A 138 -0.09 -2.48 12.27
CA LEU A 138 -1.17 -3.31 12.81
C LEU A 138 -0.69 -4.13 14.02
N LEU A 139 0.51 -4.68 13.96
CA LEU A 139 1.14 -5.43 15.05
C LEU A 139 1.39 -4.56 16.27
N GLU A 140 1.91 -3.33 16.10
CA GLU A 140 2.12 -2.38 17.20
C GLU A 140 0.81 -2.17 17.97
N LYS A 141 -0.29 -2.00 17.23
CA LYS A 141 -1.62 -1.76 17.81
C LYS A 141 -2.17 -3.00 18.49
N ALA A 142 -2.08 -4.16 17.84
CA ALA A 142 -2.50 -5.43 18.42
C ALA A 142 -1.69 -5.78 19.68
N TYR A 143 -0.39 -5.51 19.68
CA TYR A 143 0.52 -5.74 20.80
C TYR A 143 0.17 -4.88 22.01
N VAL A 144 -0.09 -3.58 21.82
CA VAL A 144 -0.53 -2.69 22.91
C VAL A 144 -1.86 -3.17 23.50
N VAL A 145 -2.78 -3.58 22.64
CA VAL A 145 -4.11 -4.03 23.03
C VAL A 145 -4.09 -5.38 23.77
N CYS A 146 -3.21 -6.30 23.38
CA CYS A 146 -3.03 -7.60 24.04
C CYS A 146 -2.10 -7.54 25.26
N ASN A 147 -2.08 -6.40 25.97
CA ASN A 147 -1.24 -6.17 27.14
C ASN A 147 0.24 -6.55 26.94
N ARG A 148 0.80 -6.29 25.75
CA ARG A 148 2.20 -6.54 25.41
C ARG A 148 2.62 -8.02 25.48
N ASP A 149 1.73 -8.95 25.13
CA ASP A 149 2.07 -10.37 25.03
C ASP A 149 3.14 -10.62 23.96
N ARG A 150 4.30 -11.15 24.37
CA ARG A 150 5.44 -11.49 23.48
C ARG A 150 5.11 -12.62 22.52
N ARG A 151 4.16 -13.50 22.85
CA ARG A 151 3.74 -14.61 21.97
C ARG A 151 3.17 -14.08 20.66
N LEU A 152 2.46 -12.94 20.72
CA LEU A 152 1.92 -12.29 19.53
C LEU A 152 3.03 -11.83 18.57
N LEU A 153 4.15 -11.32 19.10
CA LEU A 153 5.30 -10.92 18.28
C LEU A 153 5.91 -12.12 17.56
N VAL A 154 6.07 -13.24 18.25
CA VAL A 154 6.61 -14.48 17.64
C VAL A 154 5.70 -14.96 16.51
N ILE A 155 4.39 -15.05 16.76
CA ILE A 155 3.40 -15.46 15.75
C ILE A 155 3.43 -14.50 14.56
N ALA A 156 3.46 -13.19 14.80
CA ALA A 156 3.49 -12.21 13.73
C ALA A 156 4.78 -12.29 12.91
N VAL A 157 5.95 -12.45 13.53
CA VAL A 157 7.22 -12.62 12.80
C VAL A 157 7.18 -13.88 11.93
N LEU A 158 6.66 -14.99 12.45
CA LEU A 158 6.51 -16.23 11.67
C LEU A 158 5.55 -16.06 10.47
N LEU A 159 4.48 -15.29 10.64
CA LEU A 159 3.53 -15.00 9.57
C LEU A 159 4.07 -13.99 8.52
N LEU A 160 4.99 -13.11 8.91
CA LEU A 160 5.57 -12.09 8.02
C LEU A 160 6.80 -12.58 7.27
N LEU A 161 7.49 -13.62 7.76
CA LEU A 161 8.67 -14.18 7.11
C LEU A 161 8.39 -14.63 5.66
N PRO A 162 7.28 -15.31 5.33
CA PRO A 162 6.94 -15.66 3.95
C PRO A 162 6.76 -14.44 3.03
N SER A 163 6.34 -13.28 3.54
CA SER A 163 6.22 -12.05 2.74
C SER A 163 7.58 -11.58 2.20
N VAL A 164 8.67 -11.84 2.91
CA VAL A 164 10.04 -11.56 2.42
C VAL A 164 10.42 -12.54 1.32
N ALA A 165 10.03 -13.82 1.44
CA ALA A 165 10.26 -14.82 0.40
C ALA A 165 9.55 -14.47 -0.93
N LEU A 166 8.42 -13.75 -0.87
CA LEU A 166 7.75 -13.24 -2.07
C LEU A 166 8.58 -12.22 -2.87
N ILE A 167 9.52 -11.51 -2.24
CA ILE A 167 10.47 -10.64 -2.96
C ILE A 167 11.37 -11.52 -3.82
N TYR A 168 11.90 -12.60 -3.24
CA TYR A 168 12.76 -13.52 -3.95
C TYR A 168 12.02 -14.16 -5.14
N SER A 169 10.81 -14.69 -4.93
CA SER A 169 10.01 -15.24 -6.05
C SER A 169 9.65 -14.16 -7.06
N GLY A 170 9.31 -12.96 -6.59
CA GLY A 170 8.92 -11.84 -7.43
C GLY A 170 10.06 -11.16 -8.19
N ILE A 171 11.32 -11.46 -7.91
CA ILE A 171 12.46 -10.91 -8.67
C ILE A 171 13.06 -12.00 -9.55
N TRP A 172 13.20 -13.22 -9.02
CA TRP A 172 13.96 -14.29 -9.67
C TRP A 172 13.12 -15.27 -10.47
N ILE A 173 11.83 -15.44 -10.14
CA ILE A 173 10.96 -16.43 -10.79
C ILE A 173 10.02 -15.78 -11.82
N SER A 174 9.74 -14.49 -11.67
CA SER A 174 8.96 -13.72 -12.65
C SER A 174 9.85 -13.04 -13.68
N TYR A 175 9.31 -12.81 -14.86
CA TYR A 175 9.94 -11.96 -15.87
C TYR A 175 9.08 -10.72 -16.15
N ALA A 176 9.73 -9.65 -16.60
CA ALA A 176 9.07 -8.43 -17.01
C ALA A 176 8.90 -8.45 -18.54
N GLN A 177 7.75 -8.04 -19.04
CA GLN A 177 7.49 -7.89 -20.47
C GLN A 177 6.70 -6.61 -20.72
N VAL A 178 6.93 -5.97 -21.87
CA VAL A 178 6.05 -4.89 -22.33
C VAL A 178 4.96 -5.51 -23.20
N ASP A 179 3.71 -5.36 -22.77
CA ASP A 179 2.55 -5.90 -23.47
C ASP A 179 2.34 -5.23 -24.84
N GLU A 180 1.54 -5.85 -25.70
CA GLU A 180 1.17 -5.28 -27.01
C GLU A 180 0.52 -3.90 -26.89
N GLN A 181 -0.19 -3.66 -25.78
CA GLN A 181 -0.80 -2.37 -25.47
C GLN A 181 0.21 -1.31 -25.00
N GLY A 182 1.47 -1.68 -24.74
CA GLY A 182 2.50 -0.78 -24.23
C GLY A 182 2.49 -0.63 -22.71
N PHE A 183 1.89 -1.57 -21.97
CA PHE A 183 2.00 -1.60 -20.50
C PHE A 183 3.20 -2.45 -20.08
N CYS A 184 3.95 -1.98 -19.09
CA CYS A 184 4.93 -2.82 -18.43
C CYS A 184 4.21 -3.80 -17.50
N LEU A 185 4.29 -5.09 -17.81
CA LEU A 185 3.65 -6.16 -17.06
C LEU A 185 4.67 -7.08 -16.43
N LYS A 186 4.35 -7.55 -15.23
CA LYS A 186 5.09 -8.63 -14.58
C LYS A 186 4.41 -9.96 -14.83
N ILE A 187 5.04 -10.88 -15.53
CA ILE A 187 4.46 -12.20 -15.72
C ILE A 187 4.90 -13.12 -14.60
N TYR A 188 3.89 -13.58 -13.87
CA TYR A 188 4.05 -14.46 -12.74
C TYR A 188 3.78 -15.91 -13.12
N ALA A 189 4.39 -16.84 -12.40
CA ALA A 189 3.89 -18.21 -12.36
C ALA A 189 2.41 -18.19 -11.89
N PRO A 190 1.51 -19.00 -12.48
CA PRO A 190 0.08 -18.98 -12.16
C PRO A 190 -0.25 -19.13 -10.66
N MET A 191 0.61 -19.81 -9.90
CA MET A 191 0.45 -20.01 -8.46
C MET A 191 0.80 -18.78 -7.61
N HIS A 192 1.59 -17.84 -8.14
CA HIS A 192 2.15 -16.74 -7.34
C HIS A 192 1.08 -15.74 -6.83
N PRO A 193 0.11 -15.27 -7.63
CA PRO A 193 -0.97 -14.42 -7.13
C PRO A 193 -1.76 -15.07 -5.99
N TRP A 194 -2.01 -16.39 -6.09
CA TRP A 194 -2.70 -17.16 -5.06
C TRP A 194 -1.90 -17.29 -3.78
N ILE A 195 -0.59 -17.57 -3.87
CA ILE A 195 0.29 -17.62 -2.69
C ILE A 195 0.30 -16.26 -2.00
N LYS A 196 0.45 -15.17 -2.76
CA LYS A 196 0.39 -13.81 -2.23
C LYS A 196 -0.96 -13.54 -1.55
N PHE A 197 -2.07 -13.89 -2.20
CA PHE A 197 -3.41 -13.73 -1.63
C PHE A 197 -3.56 -14.47 -0.30
N TRP A 198 -3.18 -15.75 -0.23
CA TRP A 198 -3.31 -16.53 1.00
C TRP A 198 -2.43 -15.99 2.13
N LEU A 199 -1.21 -15.55 1.81
CA LEU A 199 -0.33 -14.92 2.79
C LEU A 199 -0.93 -13.63 3.34
N ASP A 200 -1.33 -12.71 2.46
CA ASP A 200 -1.93 -11.44 2.88
C ASP A 200 -3.26 -11.67 3.63
N ALA A 201 -4.10 -12.60 3.16
CA ALA A 201 -5.36 -12.96 3.81
C ALA A 201 -5.16 -13.59 5.18
N SER A 202 -4.15 -14.47 5.35
CA SER A 202 -3.87 -15.10 6.64
C SER A 202 -3.44 -14.09 7.70
N VAL A 203 -2.55 -13.16 7.33
CA VAL A 203 -2.08 -12.08 8.20
C VAL A 203 -3.26 -11.16 8.58
N ASN A 204 -4.04 -10.73 7.59
CA ASN A 204 -5.22 -9.90 7.81
C ASN A 204 -6.28 -10.60 8.67
N MET A 205 -6.49 -11.90 8.48
CA MET A 205 -7.45 -12.67 9.28
C MET A 205 -7.02 -12.74 10.74
N VAL A 206 -5.75 -13.04 11.02
CA VAL A 206 -5.21 -13.07 12.39
C VAL A 206 -5.36 -11.72 13.09
N PHE A 207 -4.96 -10.62 12.43
CA PHE A 207 -5.13 -9.29 13.00
C PHE A 207 -6.60 -8.93 13.19
N SER A 208 -7.47 -9.25 12.23
CA SER A 208 -8.92 -9.04 12.33
C SER A 208 -9.52 -9.78 13.52
N SER A 209 -9.16 -11.05 13.73
CA SER A 209 -9.63 -11.85 14.85
C SER A 209 -9.21 -11.25 16.19
N ILE A 210 -7.97 -10.74 16.30
CA ILE A 210 -7.48 -10.07 17.51
C ILE A 210 -8.25 -8.78 17.75
N PHE A 211 -8.38 -7.92 16.73
CA PHE A 211 -9.12 -6.66 16.86
C PHE A 211 -10.59 -6.89 17.20
N LEU A 212 -11.24 -7.87 16.56
CA LEU A 212 -12.62 -8.23 16.84
C LEU A 212 -12.80 -8.73 18.27
N SER A 213 -11.88 -9.58 18.76
CA SER A 213 -11.92 -10.06 20.15
C SER A 213 -11.86 -8.93 21.15
N VAL A 214 -11.00 -7.95 20.90
CA VAL A 214 -10.83 -6.76 21.77
C VAL A 214 -12.06 -5.88 21.70
N ILE A 215 -12.59 -5.66 20.50
CA ILE A 215 -13.82 -4.92 20.27
C ILE A 215 -14.96 -5.52 21.09
N LEU A 216 -15.12 -6.85 21.03
CA LEU A 216 -16.17 -7.55 21.78
C LEU A 216 -15.97 -7.44 23.29
N GLN A 217 -14.73 -7.50 23.78
CA GLN A 217 -14.42 -7.30 25.20
C GLN A 217 -14.74 -5.86 25.65
N GLN A 218 -14.30 -4.86 24.89
CA GLN A 218 -14.53 -3.44 25.19
C GLN A 218 -16.02 -3.10 25.16
N TYR A 219 -16.75 -3.65 24.18
CA TYR A 219 -18.20 -3.51 24.08
C TYR A 219 -18.91 -4.07 25.32
N ARG A 220 -18.51 -5.26 25.79
CA ARG A 220 -19.06 -5.87 27.01
C ARG A 220 -18.74 -5.09 28.28
N GLN A 221 -17.56 -4.47 28.37
CA GLN A 221 -17.12 -3.77 29.58
C GLN A 221 -17.67 -2.34 29.71
N PHE A 222 -17.65 -1.54 28.64
CA PHE A 222 -17.94 -0.10 28.72
C PHE A 222 -19.31 0.31 28.17
N GLY A 223 -20.06 -0.63 27.59
CA GLY A 223 -21.37 -0.37 27.02
C GLY A 223 -21.37 0.55 25.78
N THR A 224 -22.56 0.84 25.27
CA THR A 224 -22.78 1.45 23.94
C THR A 224 -22.28 2.89 23.79
N ARG A 225 -22.28 3.71 24.87
CA ARG A 225 -21.89 5.13 24.82
C ARG A 225 -20.38 5.35 24.76
N ALA A 226 -19.59 4.54 25.45
CA ALA A 226 -18.14 4.57 25.35
C ALA A 226 -17.67 3.93 24.04
N TRP A 227 -18.35 2.85 23.63
CA TRP A 227 -18.14 2.17 22.35
C TRP A 227 -18.26 3.11 21.14
N GLY A 228 -19.30 3.95 21.08
CA GLY A 228 -19.50 4.88 19.97
C GLY A 228 -18.36 5.89 19.78
N ARG A 229 -17.61 6.22 20.85
CA ARG A 229 -16.41 7.06 20.76
C ARG A 229 -15.19 6.24 20.34
N LEU A 230 -14.98 5.05 20.90
CA LEU A 230 -13.83 4.21 20.60
C LEU A 230 -13.84 3.68 19.16
N SER A 231 -15.01 3.30 18.64
CA SER A 231 -15.15 2.76 17.28
C SER A 231 -14.89 3.79 16.19
N ARG A 232 -15.30 5.05 16.42
CA ARG A 232 -15.05 6.18 15.52
C ARG A 232 -13.57 6.56 15.42
N ASP A 233 -12.77 6.28 16.45
CA ASP A 233 -11.41 6.83 16.56
C ASP A 233 -10.32 6.04 15.83
N GLY A 234 -10.57 4.79 15.40
CA GLY A 234 -9.55 4.02 14.67
C GLY A 234 -9.94 2.63 14.16
N ILE A 235 -10.98 2.00 14.74
CA ILE A 235 -11.41 0.66 14.34
C ILE A 235 -11.94 0.64 12.90
N LEU A 236 -12.78 1.61 12.54
CA LEU A 236 -13.35 1.70 11.18
C LEU A 236 -12.26 1.87 10.11
N ILE A 237 -11.22 2.65 10.40
CA ILE A 237 -10.11 2.86 9.47
C ILE A 237 -9.29 1.58 9.31
N MET A 238 -9.00 0.87 10.41
CA MET A 238 -8.30 -0.42 10.34
C MET A 238 -9.10 -1.47 9.56
N LEU A 239 -10.40 -1.57 9.80
CA LEU A 239 -11.28 -2.46 9.04
C LEU A 239 -11.31 -2.07 7.56
N GLY A 240 -11.33 -0.77 7.26
CA GLY A 240 -11.24 -0.26 5.90
C GLY A 240 -9.95 -0.66 5.20
N ILE A 241 -8.81 -0.59 5.90
CA ILE A 241 -7.51 -1.06 5.38
C ILE A 241 -7.54 -2.55 5.08
N ILE A 242 -8.02 -3.37 6.02
CA ILE A 242 -8.11 -4.83 5.84
C ILE A 242 -9.03 -5.17 4.65
N LEU A 243 -10.18 -4.51 4.55
CA LEU A 243 -11.13 -4.72 3.47
C LEU A 243 -10.54 -4.28 2.12
N SER A 244 -9.89 -3.12 2.06
CA SER A 244 -9.22 -2.62 0.86
C SER A 244 -8.17 -3.63 0.36
N ASN A 245 -7.25 -4.03 1.24
CA ASN A 245 -6.20 -4.99 0.91
C ASN A 245 -6.79 -6.33 0.43
N THR A 246 -7.86 -6.80 1.08
CA THR A 246 -8.53 -8.07 0.71
C THR A 246 -9.20 -7.97 -0.66
N LEU A 247 -9.92 -6.88 -0.94
CA LEU A 247 -10.57 -6.66 -2.23
C LEU A 247 -9.55 -6.49 -3.35
N ALA A 248 -8.46 -5.77 -3.11
CA ALA A 248 -7.39 -5.60 -4.07
C ALA A 248 -6.68 -6.92 -4.39
N ALA A 249 -6.35 -7.71 -3.36
CA ALA A 249 -5.73 -9.02 -3.55
C ALA A 249 -6.66 -10.01 -4.27
N LEU A 250 -7.96 -10.00 -3.94
CA LEU A 250 -8.95 -10.82 -4.61
C LEU A 250 -9.13 -10.39 -6.08
N GLY A 251 -9.27 -9.09 -6.34
CA GLY A 251 -9.43 -8.57 -7.69
C GLY A 251 -8.20 -8.78 -8.58
N ALA A 252 -7.02 -8.73 -7.99
CA ALA A 252 -5.78 -9.06 -8.68
C ALA A 252 -5.69 -10.56 -9.00
N SER A 253 -6.02 -11.43 -8.04
CA SER A 253 -5.96 -12.90 -8.20
C SER A 253 -7.01 -13.44 -9.17
N LEU A 254 -8.18 -12.80 -9.22
CA LEU A 254 -9.25 -13.13 -10.17
C LEU A 254 -9.05 -12.48 -11.54
N HIS A 255 -7.97 -11.72 -11.76
CA HIS A 255 -7.72 -11.01 -13.00
C HIS A 255 -8.90 -10.14 -13.47
N LEU A 256 -9.62 -9.48 -12.54
CA LEU A 256 -10.84 -8.73 -12.85
C LEU A 256 -10.67 -7.64 -13.92
N LEU A 257 -9.47 -7.08 -14.05
CA LEU A 257 -9.11 -6.05 -15.03
C LEU A 257 -8.14 -6.58 -16.10
N GLY A 258 -8.01 -7.90 -16.24
CA GLY A 258 -7.04 -8.53 -17.14
C GLY A 258 -5.60 -8.13 -16.79
N PRO A 259 -4.78 -7.66 -17.75
CA PRO A 259 -3.42 -7.20 -17.49
C PRO A 259 -3.32 -6.06 -16.47
N LEU A 260 -4.36 -5.21 -16.40
CA LEU A 260 -4.37 -4.07 -15.48
C LEU A 260 -4.65 -4.46 -14.03
N SER A 261 -4.97 -5.73 -13.74
CA SER A 261 -5.18 -6.21 -12.38
C SER A 261 -3.99 -5.98 -11.44
N GLN A 262 -2.77 -5.84 -11.97
CA GLN A 262 -1.57 -5.53 -11.18
C GLN A 262 -1.62 -4.12 -10.59
N TRP A 263 -2.28 -3.18 -11.27
CA TRP A 263 -2.46 -1.81 -10.80
C TRP A 263 -3.38 -1.72 -9.58
N LEU A 264 -4.24 -2.72 -9.34
CA LEU A 264 -5.06 -2.78 -8.13
C LEU A 264 -4.20 -2.76 -6.87
N TYR A 265 -3.03 -3.43 -6.88
CA TYR A 265 -2.10 -3.38 -5.75
C TYR A 265 -1.48 -2.00 -5.53
N LEU A 266 -1.19 -1.25 -6.61
CA LEU A 266 -0.66 0.11 -6.50
C LEU A 266 -1.71 1.09 -5.99
N VAL A 267 -2.94 0.96 -6.48
CA VAL A 267 -4.08 1.78 -6.02
C VAL A 267 -4.37 1.50 -4.54
N ASP A 268 -4.45 0.23 -4.16
CA ASP A 268 -4.63 -0.19 -2.77
C ASP A 268 -3.51 0.33 -1.88
N TRP A 269 -2.26 0.23 -2.33
CA TRP A 269 -1.13 0.79 -1.61
C TRP A 269 -1.28 2.31 -1.39
N ALA A 270 -1.68 3.07 -2.40
CA ALA A 270 -1.92 4.51 -2.25
C ALA A 270 -3.07 4.79 -1.26
N VAL A 271 -4.20 4.08 -1.38
CA VAL A 271 -5.37 4.22 -0.50
C VAL A 271 -5.00 3.90 0.95
N THR A 272 -4.35 2.76 1.19
CA THR A 272 -3.95 2.34 2.54
C THR A 272 -2.95 3.31 3.16
N SER A 273 -2.04 3.89 2.37
CA SER A 273 -1.10 4.92 2.85
C SER A 273 -1.83 6.19 3.33
N ILE A 274 -2.84 6.64 2.59
CA ILE A 274 -3.68 7.79 2.96
C ILE A 274 -4.45 7.48 4.25
N LEU A 275 -5.08 6.31 4.34
CA LEU A 275 -5.86 5.88 5.50
C LEU A 275 -5.00 5.81 6.76
N LEU A 276 -3.80 5.22 6.68
CA LEU A 276 -2.88 5.11 7.81
C LEU A 276 -2.43 6.49 8.32
N ILE A 277 -2.02 7.38 7.42
CA ILE A 277 -1.58 8.73 7.81
C ILE A 277 -2.74 9.53 8.40
N HIS A 278 -3.94 9.41 7.83
CA HIS A 278 -5.14 10.04 8.37
C HIS A 278 -5.45 9.53 9.78
N GLN A 279 -5.39 8.21 9.99
CA GLN A 279 -5.58 7.59 11.29
C GLN A 279 -4.56 8.10 12.33
N LEU A 280 -3.28 8.17 11.96
CA LEU A 280 -2.21 8.65 12.84
C LEU A 280 -2.38 10.13 13.21
N ALA A 281 -2.73 10.96 12.22
CA ALA A 281 -3.01 12.38 12.45
C ALA A 281 -4.23 12.55 13.38
N TYR A 282 -5.29 11.79 13.16
CA TYR A 282 -6.51 11.82 13.96
C TYR A 282 -6.24 11.41 15.41
N MET A 283 -5.61 10.26 15.64
CA MET A 283 -5.28 9.76 16.99
C MET A 283 -4.47 10.80 17.78
N ARG A 284 -3.50 11.45 17.12
CA ARG A 284 -2.68 12.49 17.77
C ARG A 284 -3.45 13.75 18.10
N ALA A 285 -4.33 14.20 17.21
CA ALA A 285 -5.19 15.34 17.49
C ALA A 285 -6.07 15.06 18.72
N THR A 286 -6.62 13.84 18.83
CA THR A 286 -7.41 13.41 19.98
C THR A 286 -6.59 13.35 21.26
N LEU A 287 -5.38 12.78 21.24
CA LEU A 287 -4.49 12.75 22.41
C LEU A 287 -4.10 14.17 22.88
N ARG A 288 -3.80 15.08 21.95
CA ARG A 288 -3.51 16.49 22.28
C ARG A 288 -4.71 17.18 22.94
N LYS A 289 -5.93 16.92 22.45
CA LYS A 289 -7.15 17.48 23.06
C LYS A 289 -7.35 16.95 24.49
N ARG A 290 -7.11 15.66 24.74
CA ARG A 290 -7.20 15.06 26.08
C ARG A 290 -6.15 15.64 27.03
N ALA A 291 -4.90 15.72 26.61
CA ALA A 291 -3.83 16.32 27.40
C ALA A 291 -4.13 17.79 27.78
N LYS A 292 -4.75 18.57 26.88
CA LYS A 292 -5.20 19.94 27.17
C LYS A 292 -6.39 20.00 28.14
N ALA A 293 -7.29 19.02 28.10
CA ALA A 293 -8.45 18.96 29.01
C ALA A 293 -8.07 18.50 30.42
N GLU A 294 -7.02 17.67 30.55
CA GLU A 294 -6.51 17.18 31.84
C GLU A 294 -5.60 18.18 32.55
N LEU A 295 -5.05 19.18 31.85
CA LEU A 295 -4.29 20.27 32.46
C LEU A 295 -5.18 20.99 33.50
N PRO A 296 -4.84 20.89 34.81
CA PRO A 296 -5.71 21.37 35.87
C PRO A 296 -5.93 22.88 35.75
N LYS A 297 -7.20 23.33 35.83
CA LYS A 297 -7.59 24.75 35.85
C LYS A 297 -6.84 25.56 36.91
N HIS A 298 -6.30 24.92 37.94
CA HIS A 298 -5.54 25.58 39.01
C HIS A 298 -4.19 26.17 38.57
N SER A 299 -3.65 25.78 37.43
CA SER A 299 -2.44 26.38 36.87
C SER A 299 -2.73 27.47 35.84
N GLN A 300 -3.99 27.88 35.64
CA GLN A 300 -4.27 29.14 34.96
C GLN A 300 -3.85 30.28 35.90
N PRO A 301 -2.76 31.01 35.58
CA PRO A 301 -2.27 32.06 36.45
C PRO A 301 -3.40 33.07 36.66
N ALA A 302 -3.58 33.54 37.89
CA ALA A 302 -4.60 34.50 38.33
C ALA A 302 -4.49 35.90 37.67
N ILE A 303 -3.79 36.01 36.53
CA ILE A 303 -3.51 37.23 35.76
C ILE A 303 -4.80 37.93 35.28
N ASN A 304 -5.94 37.24 35.26
CA ASN A 304 -7.22 37.85 34.84
C ASN A 304 -8.14 38.32 35.98
N ARG A 305 -7.73 38.22 37.26
CA ARG A 305 -8.54 38.75 38.38
C ARG A 305 -8.30 40.23 38.66
N ASP A 306 -7.15 40.79 38.29
CA ASP A 306 -6.85 42.20 38.57
C ASP A 306 -7.32 43.16 37.46
N ARG A 307 -7.65 42.64 36.26
CA ARG A 307 -8.15 43.47 35.15
C ARG A 307 -9.63 43.86 35.26
N GLN A 308 -10.35 43.37 36.27
CA GLN A 308 -11.76 43.70 36.53
C GLN A 308 -11.96 44.70 37.68
N ARG A 309 -10.90 45.29 38.24
CA ARG A 309 -10.99 46.32 39.30
C ARG A 309 -10.38 47.67 38.92
N LEU A 310 -10.66 48.18 37.72
CA LEU A 310 -10.42 49.59 37.41
C LEU A 310 -11.78 50.30 37.30
N PRO A 311 -12.17 51.08 38.33
CA PRO A 311 -13.32 51.95 38.23
C PRO A 311 -13.05 53.06 37.21
N SER A 312 -14.07 53.34 36.39
CA SER A 312 -14.17 54.48 35.46
C SER A 312 -14.24 55.81 36.18
#